data_AF-A0A4S4BBI3-F1
#
_entry.id   AF-A0A4S4BBI3-F1
#
_cell.length_a   1.000
_cell.length_b   1.000
_cell.length_c   1.000
_cell.angle_alpha   90.00
_cell.angle_beta   90.00
_cell.angle_gamma   90.00
#
_symmetry.space_group_name_H-M   'P 1'
#
loop_
_entity.id
_entity.type
_entity.pdbx_description
1 polymer ?
#
loop_
_entity_poly.entity_id
_entity_poly.type
_entity_poly.pdbx_seq_one_letter_code
_entity_poly.pdbx_strand_id
1 'polypeptide(L)'
;MRCGPLGQVMPVKGRKRRELLAALLDTGLRGRPDLARTDLLDLLYPTTEELQAAAALRELVHTTRTALGSGIIQTTPSVYALGHVASDAHAFLTGGSTQLWRGTYLQDAAPERQDDTVAEALCLALRARIEAALPTDPHEAARSARLLLEAELTTSRRCA
;
A
#
# COMPACT_ATOMS: atom_id res chain seq x y z
N MET A 1 5.10 -1.71 -5.24
CA MET A 1 4.70 -0.43 -4.61
C MET A 1 5.54 0.70 -5.17
N ARG A 2 4.90 1.82 -5.54
CA ARG A 2 5.58 3.08 -5.84
C ARG A 2 5.00 4.20 -4.97
N CYS A 3 5.85 5.04 -4.42
CA CYS A 3 5.46 6.14 -3.53
C CYS A 3 6.53 7.22 -3.58
N GLY A 4 6.14 8.46 -3.33
CA GLY A 4 7.06 9.58 -3.21
C GLY A 4 6.33 10.90 -2.99
N PRO A 5 7.08 12.00 -2.91
CA PRO A 5 6.53 13.35 -2.81
C PRO A 5 5.55 13.65 -3.95
N LEU A 6 4.65 14.62 -3.76
CA LEU A 6 3.71 15.04 -4.81
C LEU A 6 4.45 15.35 -6.12
N GLY A 7 3.97 14.74 -7.21
CA GLY A 7 4.57 14.86 -8.54
C GLY A 7 5.72 13.88 -8.83
N GLN A 8 6.18 13.08 -7.87
CA GLN A 8 7.21 12.05 -8.06
C GLN A 8 6.80 10.71 -7.45
N VAL A 9 6.55 9.72 -8.31
CA VAL A 9 6.21 8.35 -7.89
C VAL A 9 7.36 7.42 -8.27
N MET A 10 8.18 7.04 -7.29
CA MET A 10 9.38 6.23 -7.49
C MET A 10 9.24 4.81 -6.91
N PRO A 11 9.94 3.81 -7.48
CA PRO A 11 9.96 2.48 -6.91
C PRO A 11 10.66 2.48 -5.54
N VAL A 12 10.00 1.92 -4.53
CA VAL A 12 10.56 1.81 -3.18
C VAL A 12 11.45 0.57 -3.09
N LYS A 13 12.73 0.76 -2.77
CA LYS A 13 13.69 -0.34 -2.54
C LYS A 13 13.64 -0.82 -1.08
N GLY A 14 13.84 -2.12 -0.88
CA GLY A 14 13.95 -2.79 0.43
C GLY A 14 12.62 -3.34 0.95
N ARG A 15 12.61 -4.61 1.41
CA ARG A 15 11.38 -5.30 1.86
C ARG A 15 10.72 -4.58 3.04
N LYS A 16 11.43 -4.37 4.14
CA LYS A 16 10.89 -3.71 5.34
C LYS A 16 10.41 -2.28 5.09
N ARG A 17 11.08 -1.54 4.22
CA ARG A 17 10.63 -0.19 3.83
C ARG A 17 9.30 -0.24 3.08
N ARG A 18 9.14 -1.20 2.15
CA ARG A 18 7.88 -1.41 1.45
C ARG A 18 6.78 -1.81 2.44
N GLU A 19 7.06 -2.70 3.39
CA GLU A 19 6.13 -3.10 4.45
C GLU A 19 5.68 -1.93 5.34
N LEU A 20 6.61 -1.09 5.78
CA LEU A 20 6.30 0.11 6.56
C LEU A 20 5.37 1.05 5.78
N LEU A 21 5.74 1.40 4.54
CA LEU A 21 4.94 2.33 3.75
C LEU A 21 3.60 1.72 3.32
N ALA A 22 3.55 0.40 3.10
CA ALA A 22 2.33 -0.34 2.81
C ALA A 22 1.35 -0.27 3.97
N ALA A 23 1.81 -0.52 5.20
CA ALA A 23 0.98 -0.42 6.40
C ALA A 23 0.38 0.98 6.58
N LEU A 24 1.21 2.02 6.44
CA LEU A 24 0.76 3.41 6.57
C LEU A 24 -0.15 3.88 5.43
N LEU A 25 0.09 3.40 4.21
CA LEU A 25 -0.80 3.68 3.07
C LEU A 25 -2.17 3.05 3.30
N ASP A 26 -2.20 1.81 3.77
CA ASP A 26 -3.43 1.06 3.96
C ASP A 26 -4.35 1.71 4.98
N THR A 27 -3.81 2.14 6.12
CA THR A 27 -4.57 2.85 7.14
C THR A 27 -5.12 4.17 6.57
N GLY A 28 -4.30 4.91 5.83
CA GLY A 28 -4.72 6.14 5.15
C GLY A 28 -5.87 5.89 4.17
N LEU A 29 -5.82 4.82 3.38
CA LEU A 29 -6.88 4.44 2.44
C LEU A 29 -8.18 4.00 3.15
N ARG A 30 -8.10 3.50 4.39
CA ARG A 30 -9.26 3.22 5.26
C ARG A 30 -9.82 4.47 5.94
N GLY A 31 -9.23 5.65 5.71
CA GLY A 31 -9.61 6.89 6.40
C GLY A 31 -9.06 7.01 7.82
N ARG A 32 -8.11 6.15 8.22
CA ARG A 32 -7.37 6.25 9.48
C ARG A 32 -5.95 6.74 9.18
N PRO A 33 -5.69 8.06 9.25
CA PRO A 33 -4.46 8.63 8.70
C PRO A 33 -3.20 8.18 9.45
N ASP A 34 -3.35 7.68 10.67
CA ASP A 34 -2.29 7.32 11.58
C ASP A 34 -2.44 5.89 12.14
N LEU A 35 -1.31 5.32 12.53
CA LEU A 35 -1.19 3.99 13.11
C LEU A 35 -0.37 4.06 14.40
N ALA A 36 -0.84 3.37 15.44
CA ALA A 36 -0.13 3.36 16.71
C ALA A 36 1.22 2.65 16.58
N ARG A 37 2.19 3.08 17.41
CA ARG A 37 3.51 2.46 17.45
C ARG A 37 3.43 0.96 17.74
N THR A 38 2.58 0.54 18.66
CA THR A 38 2.38 -0.88 19.04
C THR A 38 1.88 -1.69 17.86
N ASP A 39 0.85 -1.22 17.17
CA ASP A 39 0.28 -1.91 16.00
C ASP A 39 1.33 -2.05 14.89
N LEU A 40 2.14 -1.00 14.68
CA LEU A 40 3.19 -1.03 13.68
C LEU A 40 4.33 -2.00 14.04
N LEU A 41 4.65 -2.15 15.32
CA LEU A 41 5.61 -3.16 15.80
C LEU A 41 5.06 -4.57 15.62
N ASP A 42 3.78 -4.81 15.97
CA ASP A 42 3.13 -6.10 15.81
C ASP A 42 3.01 -6.54 14.34
N LEU A 43 2.84 -5.57 13.43
CA LEU A 43 2.80 -5.82 11.99
C LEU A 43 4.18 -6.07 11.40
N LEU A 44 5.19 -5.26 11.76
CA LEU A 44 6.51 -5.31 11.12
C LEU A 44 7.49 -6.28 11.79
N TYR A 45 7.35 -6.52 13.09
CA TYR A 45 8.33 -7.29 13.87
C TYR A 45 7.63 -8.26 14.84
N PRO A 46 6.72 -9.12 14.37
CA PRO A 46 5.84 -9.93 15.22
C PRO A 46 6.56 -10.93 16.14
N THR A 47 7.81 -11.26 15.85
CA THR A 47 8.62 -12.24 16.60
C THR A 47 9.84 -11.61 17.27
N THR A 48 9.98 -10.29 17.23
CA THR A 48 11.12 -9.57 17.81
C THR A 48 10.73 -9.00 19.16
N GLU A 49 11.66 -9.03 20.12
CA GLU A 49 11.45 -8.42 21.43
C GLU A 49 11.22 -6.91 21.30
N GLU A 50 10.36 -6.33 22.15
CA GLU A 50 9.82 -4.99 21.98
C GLU A 50 10.90 -3.91 21.94
N LEU A 51 11.91 -3.95 22.82
CA LEU A 51 12.99 -2.95 22.83
C LEU A 51 13.83 -3.02 21.55
N GLN A 52 14.09 -4.22 21.04
CA GLN A 52 14.80 -4.41 19.77
C GLN A 52 13.95 -3.97 18.58
N ALA A 53 12.68 -4.34 18.55
CA ALA A 53 11.73 -3.95 17.50
C ALA A 53 11.57 -2.43 17.45
N ALA A 54 11.50 -1.79 18.61
CA ALA A 54 11.48 -0.34 18.79
C ALA A 54 12.71 0.36 18.22
N ALA A 55 13.91 -0.18 18.44
CA ALA A 55 15.14 0.33 17.88
C ALA A 55 15.15 0.18 16.35
N ALA A 56 14.81 -1.01 15.84
CA ALA A 56 14.74 -1.31 14.42
C ALA A 56 13.71 -0.44 13.69
N LEU A 57 12.54 -0.18 14.28
CA LEU A 57 11.53 0.72 13.72
C LEU A 57 12.05 2.15 13.58
N ARG A 58 12.73 2.68 14.60
CA ARG A 58 13.31 4.03 14.54
C ARG A 58 14.34 4.15 13.41
N GLU A 59 15.23 3.17 13.29
CA GLU A 59 16.22 3.13 12.21
C GLU A 59 15.55 3.01 10.83
N LEU A 60 14.55 2.15 10.70
CA LEU A 60 13.79 1.99 9.45
C LEU A 60 13.10 3.30 9.02
N VAL A 61 12.48 4.01 9.97
CA VAL A 61 11.84 5.31 9.68
C VAL A 61 12.87 6.35 9.29
N HIS A 62 13.99 6.42 10.00
CA HIS A 62 15.08 7.35 9.70
C HIS A 62 15.63 7.11 8.28
N THR A 63 16.03 5.87 7.97
CA THR A 63 16.58 5.51 6.65
C THR A 63 15.57 5.69 5.52
N THR A 64 14.27 5.54 5.79
CA THR A 64 13.20 5.77 4.81
C THR A 64 13.03 7.26 4.50
N ARG A 65 13.03 8.11 5.54
CA ARG A 65 13.03 9.57 5.37
C ARG A 65 14.25 10.08 4.61
N THR A 66 15.43 9.53 4.90
CA THR A 66 16.65 9.90 4.17
C THR A 66 16.57 9.52 2.69
N ALA A 67 15.96 8.38 2.36
CA ALA A 67 15.89 7.89 0.99
C ALA A 67 14.78 8.54 0.14
N LEU A 68 13.64 8.86 0.73
CA LEU A 68 12.42 9.27 0.01
C LEU A 68 11.95 10.69 0.36
N GLY A 69 12.66 11.38 1.26
CA GLY A 69 12.34 12.72 1.74
C GLY A 69 11.79 12.71 3.17
N SER A 70 12.17 13.73 3.94
CA SER A 70 11.83 13.83 5.38
C SER A 70 10.32 13.85 5.66
N GLY A 71 9.53 14.36 4.72
CA GLY A 71 8.08 14.47 4.82
C GLY A 71 7.29 13.20 4.51
N ILE A 72 7.92 12.10 4.07
CA ILE A 72 7.18 10.89 3.65
C ILE A 72 6.46 10.19 4.80
N ILE A 73 7.05 10.25 5.99
CA ILE A 73 6.49 9.68 7.21
C ILE A 73 6.42 10.81 8.23
N GLN A 74 5.24 11.03 8.79
CA GLN A 74 5.02 11.91 9.94
C GLN A 74 5.00 11.05 11.20
N THR A 75 5.65 11.57 12.25
CA THR A 75 5.73 10.86 13.54
C THR A 75 5.34 11.81 14.64
N THR A 76 4.43 11.36 15.49
CA THR A 76 4.20 11.93 16.82
C THR A 76 4.76 10.95 17.86
N PRO A 77 4.75 11.29 19.16
CA PRO A 77 5.25 10.38 20.20
C PRO A 77 4.57 9.01 20.24
N SER A 78 3.32 8.91 19.79
CA SER A 78 2.50 7.69 19.86
C SER A 78 2.13 7.08 18.51
N VAL A 79 2.11 7.87 17.44
CA VAL A 79 1.60 7.43 16.14
C VAL A 79 2.51 7.74 14.96
N TYR A 80 2.37 6.94 13.91
CA TYR A 80 3.04 7.06 12.63
C TYR A 80 1.98 7.28 11.56
N ALA A 81 2.20 8.25 10.70
CA ALA A 81 1.31 8.55 9.58
C ALA A 81 2.12 8.67 8.29
N LEU A 82 1.49 8.35 7.17
CA LEU A 82 2.03 8.72 5.87
C LEU A 82 1.85 10.23 5.70
N GLY A 83 2.90 10.94 5.29
CA GLY A 83 2.78 12.36 4.99
C GLY A 83 2.01 12.62 3.69
N HIS A 84 2.10 13.83 3.16
CA HIS A 84 1.43 14.16 1.91
C HIS A 84 2.19 13.57 0.71
N VAL A 85 1.83 12.33 0.34
CA VAL A 85 2.46 11.58 -0.75
C VAL A 85 1.46 11.09 -1.77
N ALA A 86 1.94 10.96 -3.01
CA ALA A 86 1.18 10.35 -4.09
C ALA A 86 1.45 8.84 -4.10
N SER A 87 0.38 8.05 -4.12
CA SER A 87 0.45 6.62 -4.40
C SER A 87 -0.43 6.26 -5.60
N ASP A 88 -0.06 5.19 -6.30
CA ASP A 88 -0.84 4.64 -7.40
C ASP A 88 -2.22 4.16 -6.94
N ALA A 89 -2.31 3.52 -5.77
CA ALA A 89 -3.56 3.07 -5.17
C ALA A 89 -4.50 4.24 -4.84
N HIS A 90 -4.00 5.31 -4.20
CA HIS A 90 -4.81 6.49 -3.90
C HIS A 90 -5.29 7.17 -5.18
N ALA A 91 -4.38 7.40 -6.14
CA ALA A 91 -4.71 8.02 -7.42
C ALA A 91 -5.77 7.21 -8.19
N PHE A 92 -5.68 5.88 -8.15
CA PHE A 92 -6.69 5.00 -8.74
C PHE A 92 -8.05 5.15 -8.06
N LEU A 93 -8.11 5.12 -6.71
CA LEU A 93 -9.36 5.24 -5.96
C LEU A 93 -10.07 6.57 -6.19
N THR A 94 -9.33 7.68 -6.30
CA THR A 94 -9.89 9.03 -6.54
C THR A 94 -10.35 9.29 -7.98
N GLY A 95 -10.50 8.25 -8.80
CA GLY A 95 -10.97 8.37 -10.19
C GLY A 95 -9.88 8.21 -11.25
N GLY A 96 -8.68 7.74 -10.87
CA GLY A 96 -7.56 7.52 -11.78
C GLY A 96 -7.77 6.39 -12.78
N SER A 97 -6.90 6.36 -13.79
CA SER A 97 -6.89 5.39 -14.89
C SER A 97 -6.63 3.96 -14.42
N THR A 98 -7.28 2.98 -15.07
CA THR A 98 -7.01 1.54 -14.95
C THR A 98 -5.56 1.17 -15.33
N GLN A 99 -4.84 2.03 -16.04
CA GLN A 99 -3.41 1.87 -16.32
C GLN A 99 -2.51 1.99 -15.07
N LEU A 100 -3.03 2.56 -13.98
CA LEU A 100 -2.34 2.56 -12.69
C LEU A 100 -2.29 1.17 -12.05
N TRP A 101 -3.19 0.28 -12.46
CA TRP A 101 -3.23 -1.09 -12.01
C TRP A 101 -2.18 -1.94 -12.75
N ARG A 102 -1.21 -2.45 -11.99
CA ARG A 102 -0.04 -3.18 -12.52
C ARG A 102 0.08 -4.62 -12.04
N GLY A 103 -0.89 -5.10 -11.26
CA GLY A 103 -0.88 -6.41 -10.64
C GLY A 103 -1.51 -6.37 -9.26
N THR A 104 -1.36 -7.45 -8.50
CA THR A 104 -1.97 -7.62 -7.18
C THR A 104 -1.52 -6.52 -6.21
N TYR A 105 -2.48 -5.94 -5.50
CA TYR A 105 -2.22 -4.89 -4.51
C TYR A 105 -1.19 -5.37 -3.47
N LEU A 106 -0.12 -4.59 -3.30
CA LEU A 106 0.96 -4.85 -2.35
C LEU A 106 1.56 -6.28 -2.38
N GLN A 107 1.52 -6.99 -3.52
CA GLN A 107 1.95 -8.39 -3.65
C GLN A 107 3.30 -8.73 -2.97
N ASP A 108 4.28 -7.81 -3.04
CA ASP A 108 5.62 -7.95 -2.45
C ASP A 108 5.92 -6.96 -1.31
N ALA A 109 4.88 -6.30 -0.81
CA ALA A 109 5.00 -5.16 0.08
C ALA A 109 4.08 -5.23 1.30
N ALA A 110 3.00 -6.02 1.29
CA ALA A 110 2.12 -6.16 2.44
C ALA A 110 2.82 -6.93 3.59
N PRO A 111 2.79 -6.44 4.83
CA PRO A 111 3.06 -7.27 6.00
C PRO A 111 2.15 -8.51 6.02
N GLU A 112 2.64 -9.62 6.57
CA GLU A 112 1.94 -10.90 6.57
C GLU A 112 0.58 -10.86 7.30
N ARG A 113 0.45 -9.97 8.30
CA ARG A 113 -0.76 -9.79 9.12
C ARG A 113 -1.65 -8.63 8.67
N GLN A 114 -1.41 -8.07 7.48
CA GLN A 114 -2.22 -6.98 6.95
C GLN A 114 -3.60 -7.52 6.49
N ASP A 115 -4.66 -6.81 6.86
CA ASP A 115 -6.04 -7.12 6.48
C ASP A 115 -6.31 -6.74 5.00
N ASP A 116 -7.08 -7.58 4.31
CA ASP A 116 -7.37 -7.49 2.86
C ASP A 116 -8.46 -6.45 2.49
N THR A 117 -9.11 -5.78 3.44
CA THR A 117 -10.22 -4.82 3.21
C THR A 117 -9.92 -3.80 2.10
N VAL A 118 -8.72 -3.22 2.08
CA VAL A 118 -8.34 -2.24 1.03
C VAL A 118 -8.13 -2.93 -0.32
N ALA A 119 -7.57 -4.13 -0.33
CA ALA A 119 -7.41 -4.94 -1.54
C ALA A 119 -8.77 -5.26 -2.16
N GLU A 120 -9.76 -5.64 -1.34
CA GLU A 120 -11.13 -5.91 -1.77
C GLU A 120 -11.81 -4.65 -2.33
N ALA A 121 -11.71 -3.52 -1.63
CA ALA A 121 -12.25 -2.25 -2.10
C ALA A 121 -11.65 -1.81 -3.44
N LEU A 122 -10.34 -2.00 -3.61
CA LEU A 122 -9.62 -1.75 -4.86
C LEU A 122 -10.08 -2.69 -5.98
N CYS A 123 -10.31 -3.98 -5.71
CA CYS A 123 -10.83 -4.94 -6.68
C CYS A 123 -12.26 -4.60 -7.12
N LEU A 124 -13.14 -4.24 -6.18
CA LEU A 124 -14.50 -3.78 -6.49
C LEU A 124 -14.48 -2.53 -7.37
N ALA A 125 -13.61 -1.56 -7.03
CA ALA A 125 -13.43 -0.34 -7.80
C ALA A 125 -12.87 -0.61 -9.21
N LEU A 126 -12.05 -1.65 -9.38
CA LEU A 126 -11.56 -2.10 -10.69
C LEU A 126 -12.66 -2.76 -11.52
N ARG A 127 -13.47 -3.64 -10.91
CA ARG A 127 -14.61 -4.27 -11.60
C ARG A 127 -15.57 -3.22 -12.17
N ALA A 128 -15.98 -2.26 -11.36
CA ALA A 128 -16.88 -1.19 -11.81
C ALA A 128 -16.30 -0.37 -12.99
N ARG A 129 -14.98 -0.14 -13.00
CA ARG A 129 -14.31 0.57 -14.10
C ARG A 129 -14.19 -0.27 -15.37
N ILE A 130 -13.94 -1.58 -15.24
CA ILE A 130 -13.94 -2.51 -16.38
C ILE A 130 -15.31 -2.50 -17.06
N GLU A 131 -16.39 -2.60 -16.28
CA GLU A 131 -17.76 -2.56 -16.78
C GLU A 131 -18.06 -1.24 -17.51
N ALA A 132 -17.64 -0.11 -16.94
CA ALA A 132 -17.81 1.21 -17.55
C ALA A 132 -16.95 1.42 -18.82
N ALA A 133 -15.78 0.80 -18.90
CA ALA A 133 -14.87 0.91 -20.05
C ALA A 133 -15.25 -0.02 -21.22
N LEU A 134 -16.02 -1.08 -20.96
CA LEU A 134 -16.36 -2.07 -21.98
C LEU A 134 -16.98 -1.49 -23.28
N PRO A 135 -17.86 -0.47 -23.24
CA PRO A 135 -18.43 0.10 -24.46
C PRO A 135 -17.49 1.01 -25.25
N THR A 136 -16.47 1.59 -24.60
CA THR A 136 -15.63 2.67 -25.16
C THR A 136 -14.20 2.22 -25.45
N ASP A 137 -13.64 1.32 -24.63
CA ASP A 137 -12.32 0.73 -24.78
C ASP A 137 -12.32 -0.75 -24.33
N PRO A 138 -12.79 -1.67 -25.19
CA PRO A 138 -12.86 -3.09 -24.84
C PRO A 138 -11.47 -3.72 -24.65
N HIS A 139 -10.42 -3.17 -25.25
CA HIS A 139 -9.06 -3.68 -25.07
C HIS A 139 -8.53 -3.40 -23.67
N GLU A 140 -8.72 -2.17 -23.17
CA GLU A 140 -8.36 -1.81 -21.81
C GLU A 140 -9.20 -2.54 -20.76
N ALA A 141 -10.49 -2.75 -21.03
CA ALA A 141 -11.36 -3.56 -20.19
C ALA A 141 -10.87 -5.01 -20.09
N ALA A 142 -10.51 -5.63 -21.22
CA ALA A 142 -9.97 -6.99 -21.25
C ALA A 142 -8.61 -7.11 -20.54
N ARG A 143 -7.71 -6.14 -20.74
CA ARG A 143 -6.41 -6.08 -20.03
C ARG A 143 -6.63 -6.00 -18.52
N SER A 144 -7.51 -5.12 -18.08
CA SER A 144 -7.81 -4.88 -16.67
C SER A 144 -8.51 -6.08 -16.02
N ALA A 145 -9.43 -6.73 -16.73
CA ALA A 145 -10.10 -7.95 -16.27
C ALA A 145 -9.11 -9.10 -16.03
N ARG A 146 -8.10 -9.28 -16.90
CA ARG A 146 -7.04 -10.27 -16.68
C ARG A 146 -6.27 -9.98 -15.39
N LEU A 147 -5.91 -8.72 -15.15
CA LEU A 147 -5.20 -8.33 -13.92
C LEU A 147 -6.06 -8.51 -12.66
N LEU A 148 -7.38 -8.31 -12.77
CA LEU A 148 -8.31 -8.56 -11.68
C LEU A 148 -8.35 -10.05 -11.33
N LEU A 149 -8.46 -10.93 -12.34
CA LEU A 149 -8.44 -12.39 -12.13
C LEU A 149 -7.15 -12.86 -11.48
N GLU A 150 -6.00 -12.34 -11.92
CA GLU A 150 -4.71 -12.62 -11.28
C GLU A 150 -4.70 -12.20 -9.80
N ALA A 151 -5.25 -11.02 -9.48
CA ALA A 151 -5.35 -10.54 -8.10
C ALA A 151 -6.26 -11.44 -7.24
N GLU A 152 -7.47 -11.76 -7.70
CA GLU A 152 -8.44 -12.59 -6.98
C GLU A 152 -7.90 -14.01 -6.70
N LEU A 153 -7.20 -14.61 -7.66
CA LEU A 153 -6.55 -15.92 -7.48
C LEU A 153 -5.45 -15.88 -6.42
N THR A 154 -4.78 -14.75 -6.26
CA THR A 154 -3.72 -14.59 -5.26
C THR A 154 -4.30 -14.39 -3.86
N THR A 155 -5.37 -13.61 -3.74
CA THR A 155 -6.08 -13.39 -2.46
C THR A 155 -6.72 -14.67 -1.95
N SER A 156 -7.38 -15.45 -2.83
CA SER A 156 -7.97 -16.75 -2.46
C SER A 156 -6.95 -17.76 -1.92
N ARG A 157 -5.65 -17.61 -2.21
CA ARG A 157 -4.57 -18.47 -1.70
C ARG A 157 -4.00 -18.00 -0.37
N ARG A 158 -4.28 -16.77 0.07
CA ARG A 158 -3.86 -16.26 1.39
C ARG A 158 -4.83 -16.65 2.51
N CYS A 159 -6.07 -17.00 2.16
CA CYS A 159 -7.10 -17.45 3.10
C CYS A 159 -7.23 -18.99 3.22
N ALA A 160 -6.41 -19.76 2.50
CA ALA A 160 -6.39 -21.23 2.50
C ALA A 160 -5.12 -21.74 3.19
#